data_AF-A0A1S3MZZ3-F1
#
_entry.id   AF-A0A1S3MZZ3-F1
#
_cell.length_a   1.000
_cell.length_b   1.000
_cell.length_c   1.000
_cell.angle_alpha   90.00
_cell.angle_beta   90.00
_cell.angle_gamma   90.00
#
_symmetry.space_group_name_H-M   'P 1'
#
loop_
_entity.id
_entity.type
_entity.pdbx_description
1 polymer ?
#
loop_
_entity_poly.entity_id
_entity_poly.type
_entity_poly.pdbx_seq_one_letter_code
_entity_poly.pdbx_strand_id
1 'polypeptide(L)'
;MCIVIDLSNFSQHNNAYEDRVWGFECTNTFVNEPICHWSPYVNNFDQEFTFECPKNYVLTGMNSYHSNRHEDRRWKFYCCRVNSYCNLKCQWTPYINNFDEDISWHVPSQNYLVGAGSYHSNPHEDRRWRYQYCTQKAYC
;
A
#
# COMPACT_ATOMS: atom_id res chain seq x y z
N MET A 1 -14.90 1.73 -8.74
CA MET A 1 -13.70 2.06 -7.92
C MET A 1 -13.55 1.01 -6.81
N CYS A 2 -12.33 0.62 -6.43
CA CYS A 2 -12.07 -0.65 -5.74
C CYS A 2 -11.11 -0.50 -4.54
N ILE A 3 -11.28 -1.31 -3.49
CA ILE A 3 -10.35 -1.36 -2.34
C ILE A 3 -9.36 -2.47 -2.59
N VAL A 4 -8.06 -2.19 -2.43
CA VAL A 4 -7.00 -3.20 -2.48
C VAL A 4 -7.23 -4.22 -1.36
N ILE A 5 -7.50 -5.47 -1.73
CA ILE A 5 -7.75 -6.57 -0.81
C ILE A 5 -6.64 -7.63 -0.85
N ASP A 6 -5.85 -7.63 -1.92
CA ASP A 6 -4.75 -8.56 -2.10
C ASP A 6 -3.58 -7.89 -2.82
N LEU A 7 -2.39 -8.23 -2.35
CA LEU A 7 -1.08 -7.84 -2.90
C LEU A 7 -0.39 -9.00 -3.62
N SER A 8 -1.05 -10.15 -3.79
CA SER A 8 -0.42 -11.42 -4.20
C SER A 8 -0.18 -11.58 -5.70
N ASN A 9 -0.85 -10.81 -6.56
CA ASN A 9 -0.69 -10.98 -8.00
C ASN A 9 0.37 -9.99 -8.52
N PHE A 10 1.55 -10.53 -8.86
CA PHE A 10 2.67 -9.93 -9.60
C PHE A 10 3.74 -9.18 -8.81
N SER A 11 4.40 -9.80 -7.82
CA SER A 11 5.85 -9.55 -7.67
C SER A 11 6.59 -10.48 -8.64
N GLN A 12 7.18 -9.93 -9.70
CA GLN A 12 8.25 -10.62 -10.42
C GLN A 12 9.56 -10.03 -9.94
N HIS A 13 10.32 -10.81 -9.19
CA HIS A 13 11.70 -10.51 -8.85
C HIS A 13 12.56 -10.71 -10.11
N ASN A 14 13.06 -9.64 -10.71
CA ASN A 14 14.00 -9.74 -11.82
C ASN A 14 15.42 -9.45 -11.31
N ASN A 15 16.30 -10.45 -11.22
CA ASN A 15 17.68 -10.27 -10.77
C ASN A 15 18.55 -9.38 -11.69
N ALA A 16 17.99 -8.84 -12.78
CA ALA A 16 18.65 -7.83 -13.61
C ALA A 16 18.20 -6.38 -13.32
N TYR A 17 17.08 -6.20 -12.61
CA TYR A 17 16.51 -4.93 -12.14
C TYR A 17 15.71 -5.26 -10.88
N GLU A 18 16.21 -4.93 -9.69
CA GLU A 18 15.65 -5.31 -8.37
C GLU A 18 14.30 -4.61 -8.07
N ASP A 19 13.34 -4.85 -8.95
CA ASP A 19 12.21 -3.99 -9.17
C ASP A 19 10.93 -4.80 -9.03
N ARG A 20 10.25 -4.67 -7.88
CA ARG A 20 8.95 -5.32 -7.67
C ARG A 20 7.89 -4.66 -8.53
N VAL A 21 7.32 -5.40 -9.49
CA VAL A 21 6.04 -5.03 -10.10
C VAL A 21 4.95 -5.16 -9.02
N TRP A 22 3.89 -4.36 -9.10
CA TRP A 22 2.78 -4.39 -8.13
C TRP A 22 1.48 -4.62 -8.90
N GLY A 23 0.83 -5.74 -8.65
CA GLY A 23 -0.58 -5.93 -9.01
C GLY A 23 -1.43 -5.91 -7.75
N PHE A 24 -2.64 -5.40 -7.92
CA PHE A 24 -3.62 -5.30 -6.85
C PHE A 24 -4.86 -6.06 -7.27
N GLU A 25 -5.31 -6.97 -6.41
CA GLU A 25 -6.71 -7.38 -6.50
C GLU A 25 -7.54 -6.44 -5.64
N CYS A 26 -8.70 -6.09 -6.17
CA CYS A 26 -9.64 -5.27 -5.45
C CYS A 26 -11.03 -5.87 -5.37
N THR A 27 -11.75 -5.48 -4.32
CA THR A 27 -13.21 -5.61 -4.27
C THR A 27 -13.89 -4.27 -4.54
N ASN A 28 -14.99 -4.28 -5.31
CA ASN A 28 -15.86 -3.11 -5.47
C ASN A 28 -16.58 -2.83 -4.15
N THR A 29 -16.23 -1.73 -3.49
CA THR A 29 -16.78 -1.38 -2.16
C THR A 29 -17.62 -0.10 -2.18
N PHE A 30 -17.54 0.70 -3.24
CA PHE A 30 -18.17 2.01 -3.30
C PHE A 30 -19.50 1.95 -4.08
N VAL A 31 -20.58 2.40 -3.43
CA VAL A 31 -21.93 2.49 -4.04
C VAL A 31 -22.04 3.68 -5.00
N ASN A 32 -21.22 4.72 -4.79
CA ASN A 32 -21.11 5.92 -5.62
C ASN A 32 -19.64 6.24 -5.92
N GLU A 33 -19.36 7.06 -6.92
CA GLU A 33 -18.00 7.54 -7.20
C GLU A 33 -17.44 8.33 -5.99
N PRO A 34 -16.36 7.85 -5.34
CA PRO A 34 -15.80 8.51 -4.18
C PRO A 34 -14.90 9.70 -4.56
N ILE A 35 -14.74 10.66 -3.65
CA ILE A 35 -13.71 11.70 -3.78
C ILE A 35 -12.36 11.04 -3.56
N CYS A 36 -11.45 11.11 -4.52
CA CYS A 36 -10.14 10.50 -4.43
C CYS A 36 -9.03 11.44 -4.87
N HIS A 37 -7.82 11.19 -4.37
CA HIS A 37 -6.64 11.96 -4.72
C HIS A 37 -5.38 11.13 -4.54
N TRP A 38 -4.37 11.46 -5.35
CA TRP A 38 -3.00 11.01 -5.12
C TRP A 38 -2.35 11.87 -4.05
N SER A 39 -1.58 11.23 -3.18
CA SER A 39 -0.60 11.93 -2.36
C SER A 39 0.52 12.50 -3.24
N PRO A 40 1.29 13.49 -2.75
CA PRO A 40 2.64 13.70 -3.26
C PRO A 40 3.50 12.45 -3.00
N TYR A 41 4.71 12.42 -3.57
CA TYR A 41 5.68 11.39 -3.20
C TYR A 41 6.01 11.49 -1.71
N VAL A 42 5.85 10.37 -1.00
CA VAL A 42 5.92 10.33 0.47
C VAL A 42 7.32 10.08 1.01
N ASN A 43 8.26 9.71 0.14
CA ASN A 43 9.67 9.48 0.48
C ASN A 43 10.61 10.08 -0.57
N ASN A 44 11.87 10.22 -0.17
CA ASN A 44 13.01 10.31 -1.09
C ASN A 44 13.62 8.91 -1.28
N PHE A 45 14.53 8.77 -2.24
CA PHE A 45 15.31 7.53 -2.41
C PHE A 45 16.09 7.22 -1.12
N ASP A 46 16.25 5.94 -0.85
CA ASP A 46 16.96 5.34 0.28
C ASP A 46 16.36 5.71 1.65
N GLN A 47 15.20 6.37 1.65
CA GLN A 47 14.49 6.77 2.85
C GLN A 47 13.27 5.88 3.09
N GLU A 48 13.02 5.64 4.37
CA GLU A 48 11.80 5.02 4.85
C GLU A 48 10.61 5.97 4.76
N PHE A 49 9.40 5.41 4.83
CA PHE A 49 8.19 6.18 5.05
C PHE A 49 7.19 5.42 5.91
N THR A 50 6.32 6.19 6.55
CA THR A 50 5.06 5.73 7.12
C THR A 50 3.98 6.70 6.64
N PHE A 51 3.04 6.20 5.84
CA PHE A 51 1.98 6.98 5.22
C PHE A 51 0.62 6.46 5.67
N GLU A 52 -0.27 7.38 6.03
CA GLU A 52 -1.67 7.11 6.35
C GLU A 52 -2.56 8.01 5.49
N CYS A 53 -3.61 7.44 4.90
CA CYS A 53 -4.65 8.20 4.25
C CYS A 53 -5.36 9.11 5.26
N PRO A 54 -5.91 10.26 4.83
CA PRO A 54 -6.68 11.12 5.72
C PRO A 54 -7.85 10.37 6.37
N LYS A 55 -8.36 10.92 7.48
CA LYS A 55 -9.54 10.36 8.16
C LYS A 55 -10.70 10.16 7.18
N ASN A 56 -11.34 8.99 7.24
CA ASN A 56 -12.41 8.53 6.35
C ASN A 56 -11.98 8.31 4.89
N TYR A 57 -10.68 8.14 4.64
CA TYR A 57 -10.19 7.65 3.36
C TYR A 57 -9.59 6.25 3.54
N VAL A 58 -9.62 5.46 2.47
CA VAL A 58 -8.97 4.16 2.36
C VAL A 58 -7.95 4.19 1.25
N LEU A 59 -6.90 3.39 1.39
CA LEU A 59 -5.85 3.20 0.40
C LEU A 59 -6.40 2.29 -0.71
N THR A 60 -6.45 2.82 -1.92
CA THR A 60 -7.05 2.17 -3.10
C THR A 60 -6.07 1.99 -4.25
N GLY A 61 -4.85 2.50 -4.11
CA GLY A 61 -3.79 2.29 -5.09
C GLY A 61 -2.45 2.83 -4.62
N MET A 62 -1.39 2.43 -5.32
CA MET A 62 -0.04 2.95 -5.16
C MET A 62 0.58 3.19 -6.54
N ASN A 63 1.53 4.12 -6.61
CA ASN A 63 2.32 4.35 -7.80
C ASN A 63 3.76 4.70 -7.38
N SER A 64 4.72 4.24 -8.15
CA SER A 64 6.12 4.53 -7.93
C SER A 64 6.89 4.69 -9.22
N TYR A 65 8.08 5.26 -9.09
CA TYR A 65 9.10 5.24 -10.12
C TYR A 65 10.44 4.84 -9.51
N HIS A 66 11.21 4.09 -10.29
CA HIS A 66 12.52 3.58 -9.94
C HIS A 66 13.63 4.53 -10.39
N SER A 67 14.78 4.50 -9.71
CA SER A 67 16.00 5.15 -10.13
C SER A 67 17.19 4.20 -10.03
N ASN A 68 17.76 3.79 -11.17
CA ASN A 68 18.94 2.94 -11.23
C ASN A 68 20.18 3.53 -10.51
N ARG A 69 20.22 4.85 -10.30
CA ARG A 69 21.32 5.44 -9.51
C ARG A 69 21.26 5.04 -8.03
N HIS A 70 20.03 4.86 -7.53
CA HIS A 70 19.75 4.55 -6.13
C HIS A 70 19.36 3.09 -5.95
N GLU A 71 19.03 2.38 -7.05
CA GLU A 71 18.37 1.07 -7.03
C GLU A 71 17.17 1.05 -6.06
N ASP A 72 16.40 2.15 -6.09
CA ASP A 72 15.30 2.39 -5.18
C ASP A 72 14.15 3.16 -5.84
N ARG A 73 12.98 3.12 -5.18
CA ARG A 73 11.72 3.69 -5.64
C ARG A 73 11.21 4.81 -4.74
N ARG A 74 10.60 5.82 -5.37
CA ARG A 74 9.74 6.79 -4.68
C ARG A 74 8.28 6.43 -4.82
N TRP A 75 7.52 6.62 -3.75
CA TRP A 75 6.16 6.13 -3.60
C TRP A 75 5.15 7.25 -3.43
N LYS A 76 3.97 7.09 -4.03
CA LYS A 76 2.77 7.85 -3.72
C LYS A 76 1.56 6.91 -3.68
N PHE A 77 0.53 7.32 -2.96
CA PHE A 77 -0.63 6.48 -2.68
C PHE A 77 -1.92 7.19 -3.09
N TYR A 78 -2.91 6.38 -3.49
CA TYR A 78 -4.20 6.84 -3.93
C TYR A 78 -5.24 6.58 -2.83
N CYS A 79 -5.77 7.66 -2.27
CA CYS A 79 -6.74 7.61 -1.17
C CYS A 79 -8.12 7.96 -1.69
N CYS A 80 -9.13 7.17 -1.32
CA CYS A 80 -10.53 7.42 -1.67
C CYS A 80 -11.41 7.56 -0.43
N ARG A 81 -12.28 8.57 -0.44
CA ARG A 81 -13.19 8.85 0.67
C ARG A 81 -14.24 7.77 0.79
N VAL A 82 -14.45 7.28 2.00
CA VAL A 82 -15.52 6.37 2.36
C VAL A 82 -16.55 7.13 3.20
N ASN A 83 -17.79 7.20 2.71
CA ASN A 83 -18.87 7.95 3.39
C ASN A 83 -19.75 7.07 4.29
N SER A 84 -19.81 5.76 4.06
CA SER A 84 -20.74 4.84 4.72
C SER A 84 -20.11 3.97 5.82
N TYR A 85 -18.80 4.10 6.04
CA TYR A 85 -18.02 3.27 6.95
C TYR A 85 -17.02 4.13 7.73
N CYS A 86 -16.82 3.82 9.01
CA CYS A 86 -15.81 4.47 9.84
C CYS A 86 -14.62 3.56 10.12
N ASN A 87 -13.43 4.17 10.08
CA ASN A 87 -12.19 3.60 10.55
C ASN A 87 -12.16 3.68 12.09
N LEU A 88 -12.70 2.68 12.79
CA LEU A 88 -12.83 2.72 14.26
C LEU A 88 -11.72 1.97 15.01
N LYS A 89 -11.18 0.90 14.41
CA LYS A 89 -10.10 0.10 14.99
C LYS A 89 -9.05 -0.14 13.93
N CYS A 90 -7.94 0.57 14.03
CA CYS A 90 -6.85 0.52 13.07
C CYS A 90 -5.61 -0.08 13.73
N GLN A 91 -4.89 -0.93 13.02
CA GLN A 91 -3.65 -1.52 13.49
C GLN A 91 -2.66 -1.72 12.35
N TRP A 92 -1.38 -1.62 12.69
CA TRP A 92 -0.28 -1.94 11.79
C TRP A 92 0.01 -3.43 11.81
N THR A 93 0.24 -4.02 10.64
CA THR A 93 0.85 -5.33 10.53
C THR A 93 2.33 -5.24 10.98
N PRO A 94 2.94 -6.37 11.37
CA PRO A 94 4.38 -6.55 11.21
C PRO A 94 4.81 -6.35 9.74
N TYR A 95 6.11 -6.33 9.48
CA TYR A 95 6.59 -6.41 8.09
C TYR A 95 6.16 -7.74 7.47
N ILE A 96 5.47 -7.67 6.32
CA ILE A 96 4.75 -8.80 5.70
C ILE A 96 5.58 -9.60 4.69
N ASN A 97 6.78 -9.13 4.36
CA ASN A 97 7.74 -9.78 3.48
C ASN A 97 9.13 -9.75 4.12
N ASN A 98 10.09 -10.52 3.59
CA ASN A 98 11.52 -10.26 3.78
C ASN A 98 12.12 -9.57 2.54
N PHE A 99 13.39 -9.21 2.60
CA PHE A 99 14.13 -8.78 1.42
C PHE A 99 14.26 -9.93 0.42
N ASP A 100 14.31 -9.61 -0.87
CA ASP A 100 14.53 -10.57 -1.97
C ASP A 100 13.43 -11.64 -2.09
N GLU A 101 12.34 -11.50 -1.32
CA GLU A 101 11.19 -12.38 -1.33
C GLU A 101 9.96 -11.71 -1.96
N ASP A 102 9.09 -12.56 -2.51
CA ASP A 102 7.77 -12.19 -3.00
C ASP A 102 6.85 -11.77 -1.84
N ILE A 103 5.87 -10.91 -2.15
CA ILE A 103 4.88 -10.46 -1.18
C ILE A 103 3.55 -11.14 -1.48
N SER A 104 3.04 -11.93 -0.53
CA SER A 104 1.67 -12.43 -0.58
C SER A 104 1.01 -12.18 0.77
N TRP A 105 0.09 -11.22 0.80
CA TRP A 105 -0.66 -10.90 2.00
C TRP A 105 -2.06 -10.43 1.67
N HIS A 106 -3.02 -11.02 2.37
CA HIS A 106 -4.44 -10.73 2.20
C HIS A 106 -4.93 -9.91 3.38
N VAL A 107 -5.69 -8.85 3.08
CA VAL A 107 -6.36 -8.06 4.10
C VAL A 107 -7.39 -8.96 4.81
N PRO A 108 -7.39 -9.03 6.16
CA PRO A 108 -8.40 -9.81 6.87
C PRO A 108 -9.81 -9.37 6.53
N SER A 109 -10.76 -10.31 6.50
CA SER A 109 -12.16 -10.02 6.12
C SER A 109 -12.74 -8.87 6.94
N GLN A 110 -13.60 -8.06 6.31
CA GLN A 110 -14.20 -6.86 6.92
C GLN A 110 -13.14 -5.84 7.40
N ASN A 111 -12.01 -5.73 6.71
CA ASN A 111 -11.05 -4.65 6.94
C ASN A 111 -10.67 -3.99 5.60
N TYR A 112 -10.09 -2.80 5.70
CA TYR A 112 -9.55 -2.08 4.54
C TYR A 112 -8.18 -1.51 4.88
N LEU A 113 -7.34 -1.39 3.87
CA LEU A 113 -6.09 -0.67 3.98
C LEU A 113 -6.34 0.83 4.11
N VAL A 114 -5.59 1.46 5.02
CA VAL A 114 -5.60 2.91 5.23
C VAL A 114 -4.21 3.51 5.23
N GLY A 115 -3.16 2.70 5.28
CA GLY A 115 -1.79 3.17 5.31
C GLY A 115 -0.79 2.11 4.89
N ALA A 116 0.42 2.57 4.58
CA ALA A 116 1.55 1.74 4.18
C ALA A 116 2.84 2.30 4.79
N GLY A 117 3.74 1.42 5.19
CA GLY A 117 5.06 1.77 5.67
C GLY A 117 6.11 0.89 5.02
N SER A 118 7.27 1.46 4.71
CA SER A 118 8.34 0.75 4.06
C SER A 118 9.69 1.38 4.33
N TYR A 119 10.72 0.55 4.42
CA TYR A 119 12.12 0.97 4.47
C TYR A 119 12.94 0.19 3.45
N HIS A 120 13.99 0.83 2.95
CA HIS A 120 14.92 0.28 1.97
C HIS A 120 16.21 -0.21 2.64
N SER A 121 16.88 -1.16 2.01
CA SER A 121 18.17 -1.69 2.43
C SER A 121 19.09 -1.84 1.23
N ASN A 122 20.11 -0.98 1.14
CA ASN A 122 21.10 -1.03 0.05
C ASN A 122 21.82 -2.40 -0.07
N PRO A 123 22.18 -3.12 1.01
CA PRO A 123 22.76 -4.46 0.87
C PRO A 123 21.91 -5.47 0.09
N HIS A 124 20.60 -5.22 -0.01
CA HIS A 124 19.62 -6.07 -0.68
C HIS A 124 18.96 -5.35 -1.87
N GLU A 125 19.35 -4.10 -2.15
CA GLU A 125 18.63 -3.10 -2.97
C GLU A 125 17.09 -3.24 -3.03
N ASP A 126 16.49 -3.56 -1.87
CA ASP A 126 15.08 -3.94 -1.78
C ASP A 126 14.39 -3.29 -0.57
N ARG A 127 13.06 -3.40 -0.50
CA ARG A 127 12.21 -2.79 0.52
C ARG A 127 11.44 -3.79 1.37
N ARG A 128 11.31 -3.51 2.66
CA ARG A 128 10.32 -4.18 3.52
C ARG A 128 9.02 -3.42 3.50
N TRP A 129 7.90 -4.12 3.70
CA TRP A 129 6.56 -3.57 3.64
C TRP A 129 5.76 -3.94 4.87
N ARG A 130 5.02 -2.97 5.40
CA ARG A 130 3.96 -3.17 6.40
C ARG A 130 2.76 -2.32 6.01
N TYR A 131 1.58 -2.71 6.44
CA TYR A 131 0.35 -2.02 6.10
C TYR A 131 -0.47 -1.71 7.36
N GLN A 132 -1.20 -0.62 7.31
CA GLN A 132 -2.21 -0.30 8.32
C GLN A 132 -3.57 -0.64 7.75
N TYR A 133 -4.35 -1.40 8.50
CA TYR A 133 -5.72 -1.72 8.15
C TYR A 133 -6.67 -1.35 9.28
N CYS A 134 -7.91 -1.03 8.93
CA CYS A 134 -8.97 -0.74 9.88
C CYS A 134 -10.17 -1.66 9.66
N THR A 135 -10.86 -2.01 10.75
CA THR A 135 -12.12 -2.77 10.68
C THR A 135 -13.24 -1.93 10.07
N GLN A 136 -13.89 -2.52 9.08
CA GLN A 136 -15.13 -2.05 8.48
C GLN A 136 -16.25 -2.10 9.52
N LYS A 137 -16.76 -0.94 9.91
CA LYS A 137 -18.04 -0.84 10.62
C LYS A 137 -19.03 -0.06 9.77
N ALA A 138 -20.12 -0.72 9.39
CA ALA A 138 -21.24 -0.07 8.72
C ALA A 138 -21.92 0.92 9.65
N TYR A 139 -22.23 2.10 9.12
CA TYR A 139 -22.96 3.18 9.78
C TYR A 139 -22.31 3.74 11.05
N CYS A 140 -21.93 5.00 10.87
CA CYS A 140 -21.55 6.00 11.83
C CYS A 140 -22.00 7.34 11.20
#